data_AF-A0A7Z0SHD2-F1
#
_entry.id   AF-A0A7Z0SHD2-F1
#
_cell.length_a   1.000
_cell.length_b   1.000
_cell.length_c   1.000
_cell.angle_alpha   90.00
_cell.angle_beta   90.00
_cell.angle_gamma   90.00
#
_symmetry.space_group_name_H-M   'P 1'
#
loop_
_entity.id
_entity.type
_entity.pdbx_description
1 polymer ?
#
loop_
_entity_poly.entity_id
_entity_poly.type
_entity_poly.pdbx_seq_one_letter_code
_entity_poly.pdbx_strand_id
1 'polypeptide(L)'
;MSFSTWLAFFAAAWAISFSPGPGAISAMASGLKYGFRRGYWTTIGLILGILIQFVVVAVGLGALLAASGLASRMLKLLRSPRHIRWLNRTFGALFILAGTVLASFSHHK
;
A
#
# COMPACT_ATOMS: atom_id res chain seq x y z
N MET A 1 -23.32 2.10 7.09
CA MET A 1 -22.25 3.00 6.59
C MET A 1 -22.90 4.30 6.18
N SER A 2 -22.41 5.45 6.65
CA SER A 2 -22.91 6.75 6.17
C SER A 2 -22.55 6.93 4.69
N PHE A 3 -23.43 7.54 3.89
CA PHE A 3 -23.20 7.81 2.47
C PHE A 3 -21.90 8.58 2.23
N SER A 4 -21.55 9.53 3.12
CA SER A 4 -20.29 10.27 3.08
C SER A 4 -19.07 9.38 3.28
N THR A 5 -19.14 8.38 4.15
CA THR A 5 -18.05 7.41 4.38
C THR A 5 -17.87 6.52 3.16
N TRP A 6 -18.97 6.05 2.55
CA TRP A 6 -18.93 5.27 1.33
C TRP A 6 -18.29 6.06 0.17
N LEU A 7 -18.70 7.32 -0.01
CA LEU A 7 -18.15 8.18 -1.05
C LEU A 7 -16.66 8.47 -0.85
N ALA A 8 -16.21 8.66 0.40
CA ALA A 8 -14.79 8.83 0.70
C ALA A 8 -13.98 7.58 0.32
N PHE A 9 -14.46 6.38 0.69
CA PHE A 9 -13.82 5.12 0.29
C PHE A 9 -13.80 4.95 -1.24
N PHE A 10 -14.89 5.30 -1.91
CA PHE A 10 -14.99 5.25 -3.36
C PHE A 10 -13.99 6.18 -4.05
N ALA A 11 -13.92 7.45 -3.63
CA ALA A 11 -13.01 8.45 -4.18
C ALA A 11 -11.54 8.04 -4.01
N ALA A 12 -11.19 7.49 -2.85
CA ALA A 12 -9.82 7.09 -2.62
C ALA A 12 -9.45 5.74 -3.26
N ALA A 13 -10.41 4.81 -3.41
CA ALA A 13 -10.19 3.63 -4.24
C ALA A 13 -9.80 4.06 -5.66
N TRP A 14 -10.50 5.07 -6.21
CA TRP A 14 -10.13 5.71 -7.47
C TRP A 14 -8.74 6.36 -7.44
N ALA A 15 -8.42 7.13 -6.40
CA ALA A 15 -7.11 7.77 -6.26
C ALA A 15 -5.95 6.75 -6.21
N ILE A 16 -6.14 5.64 -5.50
CA ILE A 16 -5.15 4.55 -5.40
C ILE A 16 -5.03 3.81 -6.73
N SER A 17 -6.15 3.53 -7.40
CA SER A 17 -6.17 2.87 -8.71
C SER A 17 -5.47 3.68 -9.81
N PHE A 18 -5.48 5.02 -9.72
CA PHE A 18 -4.77 5.88 -10.68
C PHE A 18 -3.27 5.95 -10.48
N SER A 19 -2.72 5.40 -9.40
CA SER A 19 -1.28 5.30 -9.18
C SER A 19 -0.80 3.89 -9.53
N PRO A 20 -0.61 3.54 -10.82
CA PRO A 20 -0.04 2.25 -11.18
C PRO A 20 1.35 2.15 -10.56
N GLY A 21 1.52 1.19 -9.65
CA GLY A 21 2.79 0.98 -8.98
C GLY A 21 3.90 0.61 -9.96
N PRO A 22 5.18 0.73 -9.57
CA PRO A 22 6.33 0.41 -10.43
C PRO A 22 6.24 -1.00 -11.05
N GLY A 23 5.73 -1.98 -10.29
CA GLY A 23 5.49 -3.34 -10.78
C GLY A 23 4.39 -3.43 -11.83
N ALA A 24 3.30 -2.65 -11.67
CA ALA A 24 2.23 -2.59 -12.66
C ALA A 24 2.70 -1.94 -13.96
N ILE A 25 3.49 -0.85 -13.86
CA ILE A 25 4.11 -0.20 -15.03
C ILE A 25 5.07 -1.17 -15.74
N SER A 26 5.88 -1.91 -15.00
CA SER A 26 6.80 -2.91 -15.56
C SER A 26 6.05 -4.04 -16.28
N ALA A 27 4.99 -4.57 -15.67
CA ALA A 27 4.14 -5.59 -16.29
C ALA A 27 3.48 -5.07 -17.58
N MET A 28 2.90 -3.86 -17.55
CA MET A 28 2.29 -3.22 -18.72
C MET A 28 3.32 -2.99 -19.84
N ALA A 29 4.49 -2.44 -19.52
CA ALA A 29 5.57 -2.23 -20.48
C ALA A 29 6.06 -3.54 -21.10
N SER A 30 6.15 -4.62 -20.31
CA SER A 30 6.54 -5.94 -20.79
C SER A 30 5.48 -6.55 -21.72
N GLY A 31 4.20 -6.39 -21.40
CA GLY A 31 3.09 -6.86 -22.22
C GLY A 31 3.01 -6.13 -23.56
N LEU A 32 3.21 -4.81 -23.56
CA LEU A 32 3.25 -3.96 -24.76
C LEU A 32 4.49 -4.22 -25.64
N LYS A 33 5.67 -4.41 -25.04
CA LYS A 33 6.94 -4.59 -25.79
C LYS A 33 7.19 -6.03 -26.25
N TYR A 34 6.80 -7.02 -25.47
CA TYR A 34 7.18 -8.42 -25.68
C TYR A 34 5.99 -9.37 -25.93
N GLY A 35 4.76 -8.84 -25.90
CA GLY A 35 3.53 -9.60 -26.11
C GLY A 35 3.06 -10.38 -24.88
N PHE A 36 1.79 -10.79 -24.91
CA PHE A 36 1.07 -11.36 -23.76
C PHE A 36 1.75 -12.60 -23.15
N ARG A 37 2.30 -13.47 -24.01
CA ARG A 37 2.96 -14.72 -23.61
C ARG A 37 4.25 -14.49 -22.81
N ARG A 38 4.98 -13.41 -23.08
CA ARG A 38 6.19 -13.02 -22.32
C ARG A 38 5.85 -12.17 -21.10
N GLY A 39 4.78 -11.37 -21.16
CA GLY A 39 4.28 -10.62 -20.00
C GLY A 39 3.90 -11.50 -18.80
N TYR A 40 3.39 -12.71 -19.03
CA TYR A 40 3.13 -13.68 -17.95
C TYR A 40 4.35 -13.98 -17.09
N TRP A 41 5.53 -14.12 -17.70
CA TRP A 41 6.78 -14.37 -16.98
C TRP A 41 7.17 -13.19 -16.10
N THR A 42 6.94 -11.95 -16.55
CA THR A 42 7.16 -10.75 -15.75
C THR A 42 6.22 -10.71 -14.54
N THR A 43 4.93 -11.00 -14.73
CA THR A 43 3.97 -11.05 -13.61
C THR A 43 4.33 -12.13 -12.58
N ILE A 44 4.69 -13.33 -13.03
CA ILE A 44 5.14 -14.40 -12.13
C ILE A 44 6.41 -13.99 -11.37
N GLY A 45 7.37 -13.37 -12.06
CA GLY A 45 8.59 -12.85 -11.44
C GLY A 45 8.30 -11.78 -10.38
N LEU A 46 7.36 -10.88 -10.64
CA LEU A 46 6.93 -9.87 -9.66
C LEU A 46 6.27 -10.51 -8.43
N ILE A 47 5.39 -11.50 -8.62
CA ILE A 47 4.75 -12.23 -7.52
C ILE A 47 5.80 -12.95 -6.69
N LEU A 48 6.70 -13.71 -7.32
CA LEU A 48 7.77 -14.42 -6.63
C LEU A 48 8.70 -13.46 -5.89
N GLY A 49 9.08 -12.33 -6.51
CA GLY A 49 9.89 -11.31 -5.88
C GLY A 49 9.24 -10.75 -4.61
N ILE A 50 7.94 -10.45 -4.67
CA ILE A 50 7.18 -9.97 -3.50
C ILE A 50 7.12 -11.05 -2.41
N LEU A 51 6.89 -12.32 -2.78
CA LEU A 51 6.84 -13.42 -1.82
C LEU A 51 8.19 -13.63 -1.13
N ILE A 52 9.28 -13.64 -1.89
CA ILE A 52 10.64 -13.79 -1.35
C ILE A 52 10.94 -12.61 -0.42
N GLN A 53 10.65 -11.37 -0.85
CA GLN A 53 10.84 -10.18 -0.03
C GLN A 53 10.06 -10.29 1.29
N PHE A 54 8.82 -10.74 1.24
CA PHE A 54 7.99 -10.93 2.43
C PHE A 54 8.60 -11.95 3.39
N VAL A 55 9.08 -13.09 2.88
CA VAL A 55 9.75 -14.12 3.68
C VAL A 55 11.03 -13.58 4.31
N VAL A 56 11.87 -12.89 3.53
CA VAL A 56 13.13 -12.30 4.02
C VAL A 56 12.87 -11.31 5.15
N VAL A 57 11.88 -10.43 4.98
CA VAL A 57 11.49 -9.45 6.00
C VAL A 57 10.93 -10.14 7.25
N ALA A 58 10.05 -11.14 7.08
CA ALA A 58 9.45 -11.87 8.21
C ALA A 58 10.51 -12.62 9.03
N VAL A 59 11.41 -13.34 8.36
CA VAL A 59 12.51 -14.08 9.00
C VAL A 59 13.51 -13.10 9.64
N GLY A 60 13.92 -12.06 8.91
CA GLY A 60 14.89 -11.08 9.39
C GLY A 60 14.38 -10.29 10.61
N LEU A 61 13.14 -9.81 10.58
CA LEU A 61 12.52 -9.15 11.73
C LEU A 61 12.35 -10.14 12.89
N GLY A 62 11.95 -11.39 12.63
CA GLY A 62 11.83 -12.42 13.66
C GLY A 62 13.16 -12.68 14.37
N ALA A 63 14.24 -12.85 13.61
CA ALA A 63 15.59 -13.04 14.15
C ALA A 63 16.06 -11.80 14.94
N LEU A 64 15.83 -10.59 14.42
CA LEU A 64 16.20 -9.35 15.09
C LEU A 64 15.46 -9.16 16.42
N LEU A 65 14.17 -9.49 16.45
CA LEU A 65 13.34 -9.43 17.67
C LEU A 65 13.78 -10.47 18.71
N ALA A 66 14.19 -11.67 18.27
CA ALA A 66 14.71 -12.71 19.15
C ALA A 66 16.10 -12.36 19.72
N ALA A 67 16.96 -11.71 18.94
CA ALA A 67 18.30 -11.34 19.36
C ALA A 67 18.37 -10.03 20.17
N SER A 68 17.44 -9.08 19.94
CA SER A 68 17.52 -7.73 20.52
C SER A 68 16.36 -7.39 21.45
N GLY A 69 16.69 -7.15 22.72
CA GLY A 69 15.74 -6.62 23.71
C GLY A 69 15.21 -5.23 23.36
N LEU A 70 15.98 -4.42 22.63
CA LEU A 70 15.55 -3.08 22.18
C LEU A 70 14.51 -3.18 21.05
N ALA A 71 14.74 -4.07 20.07
CA ALA A 71 13.78 -4.32 18.99
C ALA A 71 12.43 -4.82 19.54
N SER A 72 12.47 -5.73 20.52
CA SER A 72 11.27 -6.22 21.21
C SER A 72 10.51 -5.12 21.97
N ARG A 73 11.22 -4.16 22.58
CA ARG A 73 10.60 -3.00 23.25
C ARG A 73 9.94 -2.05 22.24
N MET A 74 10.58 -1.81 21.10
CA MET A 74 10.00 -1.00 20.02
C MET A 74 8.73 -1.61 19.45
N LEU A 75 8.70 -2.94 19.24
CA LEU A 75 7.48 -3.62 18.79
C LEU A 75 6.30 -3.43 19.76
N LYS A 76 6.56 -3.45 21.08
CA LYS A 76 5.52 -3.18 22.09
C LYS A 76 5.01 -1.74 22.01
N LEU A 77 5.91 -0.78 21.77
CA LEU A 77 5.54 0.63 21.59
C LEU A 77 4.64 0.82 20.36
N LEU A 78 4.98 0.19 19.23
CA LEU A 78 4.17 0.23 18.01
C LEU A 78 2.80 -0.43 18.17
N ARG A 79 2.70 -1.51 18.97
CA ARG A 79 1.42 -2.18 19.28
C ARG A 79 0.53 -1.39 20.24
N SER A 80 1.01 -0.28 20.81
CA SER A 80 0.20 0.53 21.73
C SER A 80 -1.04 1.09 21.03
N PRO A 81 -2.25 0.97 21.63
CA PRO A 81 -3.49 1.51 21.06
C PRO A 81 -3.46 3.02 20.81
N ARG A 82 -2.54 3.76 21.45
CA ARG A 82 -2.35 5.19 21.21
C ARG A 82 -1.64 5.43 19.87
N HIS A 83 -0.58 4.67 19.57
CA HIS A 83 0.14 4.77 18.30
C HIS A 83 -0.73 4.30 17.13
N ILE A 84 -1.46 3.19 17.27
CA ILE A 84 -2.37 2.70 16.22
C ILE A 84 -3.46 3.74 15.92
N ARG A 85 -4.01 4.40 16.95
CA ARG A 85 -4.98 5.49 16.74
C ARG A 85 -4.35 6.71 16.06
N TRP A 86 -3.12 7.06 16.42
CA TRP A 86 -2.42 8.18 15.79
C TRP A 86 -2.16 7.87 14.31
N LEU A 87 -1.61 6.70 14.02
CA LEU A 87 -1.39 6.19 12.67
C LEU A 87 -2.68 6.20 11.84
N ASN A 88 -3.76 5.63 12.37
CA ASN A 88 -5.05 5.59 11.68
C ASN A 88 -5.63 6.99 11.46
N ARG A 89 -5.37 7.95 12.37
CA ARG A 89 -5.75 9.35 12.17
C ARG A 89 -4.92 10.01 11.07
N THR A 90 -3.63 9.75 10.99
CA THR A 90 -2.78 10.31 9.92
C THR A 90 -3.21 9.78 8.55
N PHE A 91 -3.42 8.46 8.43
CA PHE A 91 -3.96 7.86 7.21
C PHE A 91 -5.35 8.38 6.89
N GLY A 92 -6.25 8.48 7.87
CA GLY A 92 -7.57 9.06 7.70
C GLY A 92 -7.54 10.53 7.26
N ALA A 93 -6.64 11.33 7.83
CA ALA A 93 -6.47 12.74 7.47
C ALA A 93 -5.95 12.90 6.03
N LEU A 94 -4.94 12.12 5.63
CA LEU A 94 -4.43 12.10 4.25
C LEU A 94 -5.54 11.76 3.26
N PHE A 95 -6.40 10.81 3.62
CA PHE A 95 -7.51 10.38 2.79
C PHE A 95 -8.60 11.43 2.66
N ILE A 96 -8.95 12.10 3.75
CA ILE A 96 -9.87 13.25 3.75
C ILE A 96 -9.29 14.36 2.88
N LEU A 97 -8.00 14.67 3.02
CA LEU A 97 -7.33 15.72 2.27
C LEU A 97 -7.34 15.42 0.77
N ALA A 98 -6.99 14.19 0.38
CA ALA A 98 -7.11 13.73 -1.00
C ALA A 98 -8.56 13.83 -1.53
N GLY A 99 -9.55 13.43 -0.74
CA GLY A 99 -10.97 13.54 -1.09
C GLY A 99 -11.43 14.99 -1.27
N THR A 100 -11.01 15.90 -0.39
CA THR A 100 -11.33 17.34 -0.52
C THR A 100 -10.69 17.98 -1.73
N VAL A 101 -9.44 17.65 -2.04
CA VAL A 101 -8.75 18.12 -3.24
C VAL A 101 -9.49 17.65 -4.49
N LEU A 102 -9.90 16.38 -4.52
CA LEU A 102 -10.65 15.82 -5.65
C LEU A 102 -12.03 16.48 -5.83
N ALA A 103 -12.76 16.75 -4.74
CA ALA A 103 -14.04 17.45 -4.77
C ALA A 103 -13.90 18.89 -5.29
N SER A 104 -12.78 19.55 -4.97
CA SER A 104 -12.48 20.89 -5.49
C SER A 104 -12.31 20.90 -7.01
N PHE A 105 -11.81 19.81 -7.60
CA PHE A 105 -11.69 19.66 -9.05
C PHE A 105 -12.96 19.18 -9.74
N SER A 106 -13.92 18.59 -9.03
CA SER A 106 -15.15 18.07 -9.63
C SER A 106 -16.19 19.15 -9.94
N HIS A 107 -15.99 20.39 -9.47
CA HIS A 107 -16.92 21.50 -9.67
C HIS A 107 -16.72 22.27 -11.00
N HIS A 108 -15.74 21.86 -11.82
CA HIS A 108 -15.39 22.54 -13.08
C HIS A 108 -15.96 21.85 -14.35
N LYS A 109 -17.02 21.05 -14.21
CA LYS A 109 -17.76 20.47 -15.35
C LYS A 109 -19.24 20.77 -15.23
#